data_AF-M3EBF3-F1
#
_entry.id   AF-M3EBF3-F1
#
_cell.length_a   1.000
_cell.length_b   1.000
_cell.length_c   1.000
_cell.angle_alpha   90.00
_cell.angle_beta   90.00
_cell.angle_gamma   90.00
#
_symmetry.space_group_name_H-M   'P 1'
#
loop_
_entity.id
_entity.type
_entity.pdbx_description
1 polymer ?
#
loop_
_entity_poly.entity_id
_entity_poly.type
_entity_poly.pdbx_seq_one_letter_code
_entity_poly.pdbx_strand_id
1 'polypeptide(L)'
;MSIGGKWGGFFSDFIRVPNVDISLFVLPPGINPSYVASLSDNIPFGYELTVPHLTRNCGADVLIMGGTGSIGLFAAAYAKAGGAGSVDYVDTNKMRLGIAEKIVSASVTPSGMCTKNVTEFQFF
;
A
#
# COMPACT_ATOMS: atom_id res chain seq x y z
N MET A 1 -32.39 2.26 8.27
CA MET A 1 -31.46 1.15 8.60
C MET A 1 -30.07 1.66 8.26
N SER A 2 -29.10 1.62 9.19
CA SER A 2 -27.72 2.03 8.86
C SER A 2 -27.14 1.05 7.84
N ILE A 3 -26.27 1.53 6.95
CA ILE A 3 -25.59 0.67 5.95
C ILE A 3 -24.81 -0.48 6.62
N GLY A 4 -24.32 -0.31 7.85
CA GLY A 4 -23.56 -1.33 8.58
C GLY A 4 -24.36 -2.14 9.61
N GLY A 5 -25.69 -2.09 9.57
CA GLY A 5 -26.54 -2.94 10.42
C GLY A 5 -26.36 -2.71 11.92
N LYS A 6 -26.41 -3.79 12.72
CA LYS A 6 -26.41 -3.72 14.20
C LYS A 6 -25.14 -3.11 14.81
N TRP A 7 -24.05 -3.07 14.05
CA TRP A 7 -22.76 -2.55 14.50
C TRP A 7 -22.49 -1.10 14.03
N GLY A 8 -23.40 -0.53 13.23
CA GLY A 8 -23.21 0.80 12.66
C GLY A 8 -22.17 0.83 11.54
N GLY A 9 -21.72 2.01 11.16
CA GLY A 9 -20.71 2.20 10.13
C GLY A 9 -20.08 3.58 10.21
N PHE A 10 -19.00 3.80 9.45
CA PHE A 10 -18.19 5.02 9.51
C PHE A 10 -18.82 6.22 8.78
N PHE A 11 -19.99 6.04 8.17
CA PHE A 11 -20.82 7.14 7.66
C PHE A 11 -21.74 7.69 8.76
N SER A 12 -21.14 8.21 9.84
CA SER A 12 -21.84 8.80 10.98
C SER A 12 -20.91 9.79 11.70
N ASP A 13 -21.48 10.80 12.34
CA ASP A 13 -20.71 11.75 13.17
C ASP A 13 -20.06 11.07 14.38
N PHE A 14 -20.64 9.96 14.85
CA PHE A 14 -20.13 9.19 15.97
C PHE A 14 -20.17 7.69 15.66
N ILE A 15 -19.12 6.99 16.05
CA ILE A 15 -19.03 5.53 15.96
C ILE A 15 -18.78 4.92 17.33
N ARG A 16 -19.24 3.69 17.52
CA ARG A 16 -18.89 2.89 18.70
C ARG A 16 -17.64 2.08 18.40
N VAL A 17 -16.57 2.34 19.16
CA VAL A 17 -15.32 1.57 19.04
C VAL A 17 -15.25 0.56 20.19
N PRO A 18 -15.33 -0.76 19.91
CA PRO A 18 -15.10 -1.78 20.93
C PRO A 18 -13.60 -1.86 21.27
N ASN A 19 -13.29 -2.23 22.51
CA ASN A 19 -11.92 -2.52 22.96
C ASN A 19 -10.92 -1.42 22.61
N VAL A 20 -11.17 -0.20 23.13
CA VAL A 20 -10.42 1.03 22.82
C VAL A 20 -8.90 0.86 22.86
N ASP A 21 -8.38 0.10 23.83
CA ASP A 21 -6.92 -0.06 24.02
C ASP A 21 -6.20 -0.75 22.87
N ILE A 22 -6.91 -1.54 22.04
CA ILE A 22 -6.35 -2.26 20.89
C ILE A 22 -6.90 -1.78 19.54
N SER A 23 -7.96 -0.98 19.55
CA SER A 23 -8.67 -0.54 18.34
C SER A 23 -8.39 0.91 17.96
N LEU A 24 -7.77 1.69 18.85
CA LEU A 24 -7.44 3.10 18.59
C LEU A 24 -5.93 3.32 18.67
N PHE A 25 -5.45 4.21 17.78
CA PHE A 25 -4.09 4.71 17.80
C PHE A 25 -4.11 6.23 17.85
N VAL A 26 -3.21 6.80 18.66
CA VAL A 26 -3.07 8.26 18.76
C VAL A 26 -2.33 8.76 17.53
N LEU A 27 -3.00 9.61 16.75
CA LEU A 27 -2.36 10.23 15.59
C LEU A 27 -1.28 11.22 16.06
N PRO A 28 -0.04 11.14 15.52
CA PRO A 28 0.98 12.14 15.81
C PRO A 28 0.51 13.56 15.47
N PRO A 29 0.96 14.57 16.25
CA PRO A 29 0.56 15.96 16.01
C PRO A 29 1.03 16.44 14.64
N GLY A 30 0.22 17.29 14.01
CA GLY A 30 0.52 17.90 12.70
C GLY A 30 0.09 17.07 11.48
N ILE A 31 -0.39 15.84 11.67
CA ILE A 31 -0.95 15.04 10.58
C ILE A 31 -2.44 15.40 10.38
N ASN A 32 -2.81 15.75 9.14
CA ASN A 32 -4.22 15.92 8.79
C ASN A 32 -4.94 14.56 8.85
N PRO A 33 -6.00 14.38 9.66
CA PRO A 33 -6.71 13.11 9.79
C PRO A 33 -7.25 12.55 8.47
N SER A 34 -7.59 13.41 7.50
CA SER A 34 -8.07 12.98 6.18
C SER A 34 -7.02 12.18 5.39
N TYR A 35 -5.72 12.40 5.63
CA TYR A 35 -4.65 11.66 4.95
C TYR A 35 -4.48 10.23 5.48
N VAL A 36 -4.94 9.99 6.71
CA VAL A 36 -4.88 8.69 7.38
C VAL A 36 -6.26 8.05 7.55
N ALA A 37 -7.29 8.58 6.88
CA ALA A 37 -8.64 8.03 6.94
C ALA A 37 -8.70 6.55 6.48
N SER A 38 -7.75 6.14 5.63
CA SER A 38 -7.63 4.77 5.14
C SER A 38 -6.65 3.90 5.96
N LEU A 39 -6.16 4.38 7.11
CA LEU A 39 -5.14 3.71 7.93
C LEU A 39 -5.65 2.44 8.61
N SER A 40 -6.97 2.26 8.72
CA SER A 40 -7.58 1.03 9.24
C SER A 40 -7.80 -0.05 8.18
N ASP A 41 -7.52 0.23 6.90
CA ASP A 41 -7.86 -0.65 5.78
C ASP A 41 -6.79 -0.63 4.68
N ASN A 42 -6.94 0.15 3.61
CA ASN A 42 -6.07 0.00 2.43
C ASN A 42 -4.58 0.30 2.66
N ILE A 43 -4.24 1.19 3.61
CA ILE A 43 -2.85 1.53 3.91
C ILE A 43 -2.11 0.32 4.51
N PRO A 44 -2.54 -0.26 5.64
CA PRO A 44 -1.86 -1.43 6.21
C PRO A 44 -1.90 -2.64 5.28
N PHE A 45 -2.97 -2.84 4.48
CA PHE A 45 -2.98 -3.90 3.48
C PHE A 45 -1.87 -3.74 2.43
N GLY A 46 -1.64 -2.52 1.93
CA GLY A 46 -0.54 -2.25 1.02
C GLY A 46 0.83 -2.62 1.61
N TYR A 47 1.03 -2.38 2.91
CA TYR A 47 2.25 -2.76 3.63
C TYR A 47 2.37 -4.28 3.77
N GLU A 48 1.33 -4.94 4.31
CA GLU A 48 1.34 -6.37 4.62
C GLU A 48 1.65 -7.21 3.39
N LEU A 49 1.08 -6.84 2.24
CA LEU A 49 1.24 -7.56 0.97
C LEU A 49 2.58 -7.28 0.26
N THR A 50 3.42 -6.38 0.78
CA THR A 50 4.66 -5.98 0.11
C THR A 50 5.89 -6.07 1.01
N VAL A 51 5.98 -5.24 2.05
CA VAL A 51 7.22 -5.04 2.82
C VAL A 51 7.74 -6.33 3.48
N PRO A 52 6.90 -7.19 4.11
CA PRO A 52 7.37 -8.46 4.66
C PRO A 52 7.92 -9.44 3.61
N HIS A 53 7.44 -9.36 2.37
CA HIS A 53 7.91 -10.19 1.26
C HIS A 53 9.22 -9.65 0.69
N LEU A 54 9.34 -8.33 0.54
CA LEU A 54 10.57 -7.66 0.09
C LEU A 54 11.70 -7.75 1.12
N THR A 55 11.38 -7.79 2.42
CA THR A 55 12.38 -8.05 3.46
C THR A 55 13.03 -9.42 3.30
N ARG A 56 12.29 -10.41 2.79
CA ARG A 56 12.80 -11.76 2.51
C ARG A 56 13.48 -11.85 1.14
N ASN A 57 13.01 -11.06 0.17
CA ASN A 57 13.47 -11.05 -1.22
C ASN A 57 13.91 -9.64 -1.62
N CYS A 58 14.96 -9.13 -0.98
CA CYS A 58 15.42 -7.76 -1.17
C CYS A 58 15.85 -7.52 -2.63
N GLY A 59 15.43 -6.38 -3.21
CA GLY A 59 15.74 -6.04 -4.60
C GLY A 59 14.91 -6.80 -5.64
N ALA A 60 13.90 -7.58 -5.25
CA ALA A 60 13.01 -8.23 -6.21
C ALA A 60 12.26 -7.21 -7.07
N ASP A 61 12.04 -7.58 -8.33
CA ASP A 61 11.13 -6.86 -9.22
C ASP A 61 9.68 -7.14 -8.81
N VAL A 62 8.86 -6.09 -8.70
CA VAL A 62 7.48 -6.19 -8.22
C VAL A 62 6.51 -5.71 -9.29
N LEU A 63 5.64 -6.61 -9.74
CA LEU A 63 4.49 -6.26 -10.56
C LEU A 63 3.27 -6.02 -9.66
N ILE A 64 2.66 -4.86 -9.82
CA ILE A 64 1.43 -4.48 -9.12
C ILE A 64 0.30 -4.36 -10.13
N MET A 65 -0.66 -5.28 -9.99
CA MET A 65 -1.91 -5.25 -10.73
C MET A 65 -2.84 -4.22 -10.06
N GLY A 66 -3.00 -3.08 -10.72
CA GLY A 66 -3.92 -2.01 -10.32
C GLY A 66 -5.39 -2.38 -10.49
N GLY A 67 -6.25 -1.39 -10.71
CA GLY A 67 -7.71 -1.63 -10.83
C GLY A 67 -8.44 -1.73 -9.50
N THR A 68 -7.73 -1.71 -8.37
CA THR A 68 -8.24 -1.93 -7.01
C THR A 68 -8.42 -0.64 -6.20
N GLY A 69 -8.42 0.53 -6.86
CA GLY A 69 -8.56 1.81 -6.16
C GLY A 69 -7.25 2.25 -5.50
N SER A 70 -7.29 2.65 -4.22
CA SER A 70 -6.11 3.20 -3.53
C SER A 70 -5.15 2.14 -3.01
N ILE A 71 -5.60 0.91 -2.73
CA ILE A 71 -4.74 -0.16 -2.20
C ILE A 71 -3.57 -0.49 -3.14
N GLY A 72 -3.80 -0.56 -4.46
CA GLY A 72 -2.72 -0.77 -5.43
C GLY A 72 -1.69 0.35 -5.45
N LEU A 73 -2.11 1.60 -5.22
CA LEU A 73 -1.21 2.74 -5.12
C LEU A 73 -0.39 2.70 -3.81
N PHE A 74 -1.01 2.30 -2.70
CA PHE A 74 -0.27 2.08 -1.44
C PHE A 74 0.72 0.93 -1.58
N ALA A 75 0.34 -0.18 -2.20
CA ALA A 75 1.26 -1.27 -2.51
C ALA A 75 2.45 -0.79 -3.34
N ALA A 76 2.24 0.08 -4.34
CA ALA A 76 3.34 0.65 -5.13
C ALA A 76 4.27 1.53 -4.29
N ALA A 77 3.71 2.36 -3.42
CA ALA A 77 4.49 3.18 -2.51
C ALA A 77 5.31 2.32 -1.53
N TYR A 78 4.69 1.28 -0.95
CA TYR A 78 5.36 0.38 -0.02
C TYR A 78 6.38 -0.53 -0.68
N ALA A 79 6.13 -1.01 -1.90
CA ALA A 79 7.09 -1.80 -2.64
C ALA A 79 8.37 -1.00 -2.91
N LYS A 80 8.21 0.26 -3.36
CA LYS A 80 9.34 1.18 -3.54
C LYS A 80 10.07 1.46 -2.22
N ALA A 81 9.32 1.81 -1.17
CA ALA A 81 9.90 2.11 0.14
C ALA A 81 10.57 0.88 0.80
N GLY A 82 10.06 -0.32 0.49
CA GLY A 82 10.57 -1.61 0.96
C GLY A 82 11.78 -2.12 0.20
N GLY A 83 12.29 -1.37 -0.78
CA GLY A 83 13.53 -1.72 -1.49
C GLY A 83 13.33 -2.71 -2.64
N ALA A 84 12.18 -2.69 -3.31
CA ALA A 84 12.01 -3.37 -4.59
C ALA A 84 13.05 -2.88 -5.62
N GLY A 85 13.57 -3.79 -6.45
CA GLY A 85 14.51 -3.46 -7.52
C GLY A 85 13.85 -2.65 -8.63
N SER A 86 12.62 -3.03 -8.98
CA SER A 86 11.71 -2.28 -9.84
C SER A 86 10.27 -2.45 -9.39
N VAL A 87 9.40 -1.50 -9.73
CA VAL A 87 7.97 -1.55 -9.45
C VAL A 87 7.20 -1.19 -10.72
N ASP A 88 6.61 -2.20 -11.34
CA ASP A 88 5.73 -2.02 -12.50
C ASP A 88 4.29 -1.93 -12.02
N TYR A 89 3.60 -0.84 -12.36
CA TYR A 89 2.20 -0.63 -12.00
C TYR A 89 1.32 -0.68 -13.26
N VAL A 90 0.42 -1.66 -13.32
CA VAL A 90 -0.45 -1.88 -14.49
C VAL A 90 -1.90 -1.51 -14.15
N ASP A 91 -2.47 -0.58 -14.90
CA ASP A 91 -3.86 -0.12 -14.70
C ASP A 91 -4.44 0.44 -16.01
N THR A 92 -5.75 0.58 -16.08
CA THR A 92 -6.48 1.21 -17.20
C THR A 92 -6.93 2.64 -16.87
N ASN A 93 -6.94 3.01 -15.58
CA ASN A 93 -7.37 4.34 -15.15
C ASN A 93 -6.22 5.36 -15.20
N LYS A 94 -6.36 6.36 -16.07
CA LYS A 94 -5.35 7.42 -16.29
C LYS A 94 -5.01 8.23 -15.04
N MET A 95 -5.98 8.49 -14.15
CA MET A 95 -5.73 9.22 -12.90
C MET A 95 -4.81 8.41 -11.98
N ARG A 96 -5.11 7.12 -11.80
CA ARG A 96 -4.26 6.24 -10.98
C ARG A 96 -2.88 6.05 -11.60
N LEU A 97 -2.80 5.88 -12.92
CA LEU A 97 -1.51 5.84 -13.62
C LEU A 97 -0.68 7.11 -13.37
N GLY A 98 -1.28 8.30 -13.44
CA GLY A 98 -0.58 9.55 -13.16
C GLY A 98 -0.17 9.73 -11.69
N ILE A 99 -0.87 9.09 -10.74
CA ILE A 99 -0.44 9.05 -9.34
C ILE A 99 0.69 8.04 -9.16
N ALA A 100 0.54 6.83 -9.72
CA ALA A 100 1.53 5.78 -9.69
C ALA A 100 2.85 6.27 -10.28
N GLU A 101 2.81 6.97 -11.42
CA GLU A 101 3.97 7.59 -12.05
C GLU A 101 4.72 8.52 -11.08
N LYS A 102 4.04 9.32 -10.27
CA LYS A 102 4.68 10.19 -9.26
C LYS A 102 5.27 9.40 -8.09
N ILE A 103 4.66 8.27 -7.75
CA ILE A 103 5.14 7.38 -6.69
C ILE A 103 6.40 6.66 -7.15
N VAL A 104 6.34 6.01 -8.32
CA VAL A 104 7.44 5.19 -8.83
C VAL A 104 8.54 6.02 -9.51
N SER A 105 8.18 7.12 -10.19
CA SER A 105 9.05 8.16 -10.82
C SER A 105 10.51 7.78 -11.01
N ALA A 106 10.72 6.78 -11.86
CA ALA A 106 11.72 6.67 -12.92
C ALA A 106 11.54 5.27 -13.49
N SER A 107 11.07 5.15 -14.73
CA SER A 107 11.13 3.89 -15.46
C SER A 107 12.60 3.47 -15.62
N VAL A 108 12.86 2.18 -15.39
CA VAL A 108 13.84 1.39 -16.15
C VAL A 108 15.33 1.65 -15.82
N THR A 109 16.00 0.55 -15.44
CA THR A 109 17.42 0.31 -15.07
C THR A 109 18.45 1.03 -16.00
N PRO A 110 19.72 1.38 -15.58
CA PRO A 110 20.52 0.61 -14.63
C PRO A 110 21.52 1.28 -13.65
N SER A 111 21.89 0.43 -12.69
CA SER A 111 23.17 0.27 -11.98
C SER A 111 23.46 1.10 -10.72
N GLY A 112 23.47 0.40 -9.57
CA GLY A 112 24.07 0.91 -8.34
C GLY A 112 23.64 0.18 -7.05
N MET A 113 24.25 -0.98 -6.78
CA MET A 113 24.33 -1.68 -5.47
C MET A 113 23.10 -2.44 -4.93
N CYS A 114 22.91 -3.68 -5.40
CA CYS A 114 23.15 -4.91 -4.62
C CYS A 114 23.06 -6.09 -5.60
N THR A 115 24.20 -6.66 -6.01
CA THR A 115 24.24 -7.73 -7.02
C THR A 115 24.06 -9.10 -6.37
N LYS A 116 23.00 -9.84 -6.74
CA LYS A 116 23.02 -11.32 -6.72
C LYS A 116 22.23 -11.90 -7.89
N ASN A 117 22.83 -12.90 -8.52
CA ASN A 117 22.25 -13.75 -9.56
C ASN A 117 20.95 -14.40 -9.05
N VAL A 118 19.85 -14.23 -9.76
CA VAL A 118 18.63 -15.00 -9.53
C VAL A 118 18.12 -15.53 -10.87
N THR A 119 18.55 -16.74 -11.19
CA THR A 119 17.80 -17.67 -12.04
C THR A 119 16.62 -18.22 -11.22
N GLU A 120 15.44 -18.31 -11.84
CA GLU A 120 14.16 -18.86 -11.37
C GLU A 120 13.21 -17.93 -10.58
N PHE A 121 12.12 -17.55 -11.27
CA PHE A 121 10.85 -17.15 -10.67
C PHE A 121 10.06 -18.43 -10.35
N GLN A 122 9.93 -18.79 -9.07
CA GLN A 122 8.92 -19.75 -8.62
C GLN A 122 7.72 -18.99 -8.04
N PHE A 123 6.58 -19.13 -8.71
CA PHE A 123 5.27 -18.82 -8.14
C PHE A 123 4.94 -19.90 -7.11
N PHE A 124 4.71 -19.50 -5.86
CA PHE A 124 4.03 -20.33 -4.85
C PHE A 124 2.56 -19.92 -4.79
#